data_AF-A0A496UTI4-F1
#
_entry.id   AF-A0A496UTI4-F1
#
_cell.length_a   1.000
_cell.length_b   1.000
_cell.length_c   1.000
_cell.angle_alpha   90.00
_cell.angle_beta   90.00
_cell.angle_gamma   90.00
#
_symmetry.space_group_name_H-M   'P 1'
#
loop_
_entity.id
_entity.type
_entity.pdbx_description
1 polymer ?
#
loop_
_entity_poly.entity_id
_entity_poly.type
_entity_poly.pdbx_seq_one_letter_code
_entity_poly.pdbx_strand_id
1 'polypeptide(L)'
;MNDVVWGYPALLMLTGGGVLGALFGSFSNVLIHRLPRNLSVVRPRSACPSCAATIAWYDNVPVLSWLMLRGRCRRCDAGISPRYPLVELAGAGCALVALLRFGFNLDGLAGAVFLLLLLDIAIIDWEHMIIPHTLSIAGMTSGLVLAFLG
;
A
#
# COMPACT_ATOMS: atom_id res chain seq x y z
N MET A 1 2.37 -24.36 -16.78
CA MET A 1 2.90 -23.17 -16.05
C MET A 1 2.60 -21.85 -16.79
N ASN A 2 2.07 -21.92 -18.02
CA ASN A 2 1.69 -20.77 -18.86
C ASN A 2 0.17 -20.75 -19.10
N ASP A 3 -0.62 -21.36 -18.23
CA ASP A 3 -2.00 -21.73 -18.57
C ASP A 3 -2.98 -20.97 -17.65
N VAL A 4 -2.52 -20.62 -16.43
CA VAL A 4 -3.27 -19.83 -15.44
C VAL A 4 -3.16 -18.32 -15.68
N VAL A 5 -2.01 -17.84 -16.17
CA VAL A 5 -1.77 -16.40 -16.47
C VAL A 5 -2.61 -15.91 -17.65
N TRP A 6 -3.01 -16.81 -18.56
CA TRP A 6 -3.65 -16.45 -19.84
C TRP A 6 -5.18 -16.61 -19.87
N GLY A 7 -5.80 -17.11 -18.80
CA GLY A 7 -7.26 -17.19 -18.69
C GLY A 7 -7.93 -15.85 -18.38
N TYR A 8 -7.20 -14.92 -17.74
CA TYR A 8 -7.64 -13.56 -17.48
C TYR A 8 -7.05 -12.62 -18.53
N PRO A 9 -7.78 -11.59 -19.00
CA PRO A 9 -7.17 -10.61 -19.89
C PRO A 9 -6.05 -9.91 -19.11
N ALA A 10 -4.82 -9.94 -19.61
CA ALA A 10 -3.65 -9.33 -18.96
C ALA A 10 -3.89 -7.88 -18.53
N LEU A 11 -4.74 -7.17 -19.28
CA LEU A 11 -5.22 -5.83 -18.95
C LEU A 11 -5.93 -5.78 -17.58
N LEU A 12 -6.79 -6.73 -17.25
CA LEU A 12 -7.48 -6.80 -15.95
C LEU A 12 -6.50 -7.05 -14.81
N MET A 13 -5.49 -7.90 -15.01
CA MET A 13 -4.45 -8.17 -14.00
C MET A 13 -3.61 -6.93 -13.74
N LEU A 14 -3.18 -6.25 -14.81
CA LEU A 14 -2.36 -5.03 -14.71
C LEU A 14 -3.13 -3.86 -14.10
N THR A 15 -4.38 -3.65 -14.54
CA THR A 15 -5.20 -2.53 -14.05
C THR A 15 -5.76 -2.81 -12.66
N GLY A 16 -6.43 -3.94 -12.45
CA GLY A 16 -7.02 -4.30 -11.16
C GLY A 16 -5.98 -4.50 -10.07
N GLY A 17 -4.93 -5.28 -10.36
CA GLY A 17 -3.83 -5.51 -9.43
C GLY A 17 -3.05 -4.24 -9.12
N GLY A 18 -2.77 -3.42 -10.13
CA GLY A 18 -2.08 -2.14 -9.96
C GLY A 18 -2.88 -1.14 -9.13
N VAL A 19 -4.19 -1.00 -9.39
CA VAL A 19 -5.07 -0.11 -8.62
C VAL A 19 -5.20 -0.57 -7.18
N LEU A 20 -5.47 -1.86 -6.95
CA LEU A 20 -5.58 -2.40 -5.59
C LEU A 20 -4.26 -2.27 -4.83
N GLY A 21 -3.13 -2.58 -5.46
CA GLY A 21 -1.81 -2.40 -4.86
C GLY A 21 -1.48 -0.93 -4.56
N ALA A 22 -1.87 0.01 -5.42
CA ALA A 22 -1.70 1.44 -5.16
C ALA A 22 -2.59 1.95 -4.01
N LEU A 23 -3.82 1.46 -3.91
CA LEU A 23 -4.71 1.76 -2.78
C LEU A 23 -4.12 1.25 -1.47
N PHE A 24 -3.60 0.01 -1.46
CA PHE A 24 -2.90 -0.53 -0.31
C PHE A 24 -1.62 0.24 0.00
N GLY A 25 -0.81 0.62 -1.00
CA GLY A 25 0.36 1.46 -0.81
C GLY A 25 0.03 2.85 -0.24
N SER A 26 -1.16 3.39 -0.53
CA SER A 26 -1.63 4.62 0.10
C SER A 26 -1.94 4.41 1.59
N PHE A 27 -2.52 3.25 1.93
CA PHE A 27 -2.69 2.84 3.34
C PHE A 27 -1.35 2.54 4.03
N SER A 28 -0.36 1.99 3.33
CA SER A 28 1.01 1.78 3.82
C SER A 28 1.64 3.07 4.32
N ASN A 29 1.44 4.20 3.64
CA ASN A 29 1.90 5.51 4.15
C ASN A 29 1.34 5.84 5.54
N VAL A 30 0.09 5.43 5.82
CA VAL A 30 -0.52 5.58 7.15
C VAL A 30 0.15 4.64 8.17
N LEU A 31 0.34 3.38 7.81
CA LEU A 31 0.99 2.38 8.67
C LEU A 31 2.41 2.80 9.05
N ILE A 32 3.23 3.13 8.05
CA ILE A 32 4.63 3.51 8.22
C ILE A 32 4.75 4.76 9.10
N HIS A 33 3.86 5.74 8.92
CA HIS A 33 3.91 6.96 9.73
C HIS A 33 3.43 6.74 11.18
N ARG A 34 2.33 5.99 11.36
CA ARG A 34 1.59 5.94 12.63
C ARG A 34 2.01 4.81 13.56
N LEU A 35 2.33 3.63 13.03
CA LEU A 35 2.67 2.46 13.86
C LEU A 35 3.89 2.70 14.77
N PRO A 36 5.03 3.24 14.28
CA PRO A 36 6.20 3.49 15.14
C PRO A 36 5.93 4.51 16.25
N ARG A 37 4.89 5.33 16.09
CA ARG A 37 4.49 6.38 17.02
C ARG A 37 3.33 5.95 17.93
N ASN A 38 2.91 4.68 17.86
CA ASN A 38 1.75 4.15 18.59
C ASN A 38 0.47 4.97 18.36
N LEU A 39 0.32 5.55 17.17
CA LEU A 39 -0.86 6.33 16.79
C LEU A 39 -1.91 5.41 16.15
N SER A 40 -3.19 5.75 16.34
CA SER A 40 -4.28 5.00 15.71
C SER A 40 -4.22 5.09 14.19
N VAL A 41 -4.29 3.94 13.52
CA VAL A 41 -4.34 3.84 12.04
C VAL A 41 -5.72 4.18 11.47
N VAL A 42 -6.75 4.24 12.32
CA VAL A 42 -8.16 4.49 11.92
C VAL A 42 -8.54 5.96 12.09
N ARG A 43 -8.09 6.61 13.17
CA ARG A 43 -8.43 8.02 13.48
C ARG A 43 -7.21 8.80 13.98
N PRO A 44 -7.10 10.11 13.70
CA PRO A 44 -7.97 10.92 12.84
C PRO A 44 -7.74 10.65 11.34
N ARG A 45 -8.55 11.26 10.47
CA ARG A 45 -8.36 11.21 9.01
C ARG A 45 -7.04 11.87 8.61
N SER A 46 -6.51 11.53 7.43
CA SER A 46 -5.34 12.19 6.86
C SER A 46 -5.56 13.70 6.78
N ALA A 47 -4.56 14.46 7.24
CA ALA A 47 -4.60 15.92 7.29
C ALA A 47 -3.26 16.49 6.81
N CYS A 48 -3.29 17.70 6.28
CA CYS A 48 -2.08 18.41 5.89
C CYS A 48 -1.23 18.72 7.14
N PRO A 49 0.09 18.42 7.15
CA PRO A 49 0.95 18.71 8.29
C PRO A 49 1.19 20.22 8.51
N SER A 50 0.95 21.06 7.50
CA SER A 50 1.18 22.51 7.60
C SER A 50 -0.06 23.27 8.07
N CYS A 51 -1.24 23.02 7.48
CA CYS A 51 -2.47 23.76 7.79
C CYS A 51 -3.52 22.95 8.58
N ALA A 52 -3.23 21.70 8.93
CA ALA A 52 -4.13 20.76 9.61
C ALA A 52 -5.47 20.49 8.90
N ALA A 53 -5.66 21.00 7.68
CA ALA A 53 -6.86 20.75 6.91
C ALA A 53 -6.98 19.26 6.58
N THR A 54 -8.16 18.70 6.82
CA THR A 54 -8.48 17.33 6.45
C THR A 54 -8.39 17.16 4.94
N ILE A 55 -7.69 16.11 4.50
CA ILE A 55 -7.54 15.78 3.09
C ILE A 55 -8.85 15.20 2.57
N ALA A 56 -9.38 15.75 1.47
CA ALA A 56 -10.58 15.26 0.82
C ALA A 56 -10.38 13.83 0.31
N TRP A 57 -11.43 13.04 0.23
CA TRP A 57 -11.31 11.63 -0.19
C TRP A 57 -10.70 11.49 -1.60
N TYR A 58 -11.03 12.40 -2.52
CA TYR A 58 -10.49 12.42 -3.89
C TYR A 58 -9.04 12.94 -3.98
N ASP A 59 -8.55 13.64 -2.94
CA ASP A 59 -7.15 14.04 -2.84
C ASP A 59 -6.27 12.91 -2.25
N ASN A 60 -6.89 11.77 -1.85
CA ASN A 60 -6.21 10.53 -1.48
C ASN A 60 -6.21 9.50 -2.63
N VAL A 61 -6.57 9.88 -3.87
CA VAL A 61 -6.43 8.96 -5.02
C VAL A 61 -4.94 8.76 -5.28
N PRO A 62 -4.40 7.52 -5.17
CA PRO A 62 -2.96 7.26 -5.20
C PRO A 62 -2.32 7.79 -6.48
N VAL A 63 -1.13 8.39 -6.35
CA VAL A 63 -0.26 8.96 -7.41
C VAL A 63 -0.90 10.11 -8.17
N LEU A 64 -2.13 9.95 -8.65
CA LEU A 64 -2.90 10.90 -9.44
C LEU A 64 -3.13 12.21 -8.69
N SER A 65 -3.54 12.16 -7.43
CA SER A 65 -3.79 13.36 -6.63
C SER A 65 -2.51 14.19 -6.46
N TRP A 66 -1.39 13.52 -6.20
CA TRP A 66 -0.09 14.17 -6.05
C TRP A 66 0.35 14.83 -7.36
N LEU A 67 0.19 14.14 -8.50
CA LEU A 67 0.52 14.69 -9.83
C LEU A 67 -0.38 15.89 -10.18
N MET A 68 -1.70 15.78 -9.97
CA MET A 68 -2.65 16.86 -10.26
C MET A 68 -2.39 18.09 -9.40
N LEU A 69 -2.04 17.89 -8.13
CA LEU A 69 -1.69 18.96 -7.19
C LEU A 69 -0.23 19.41 -7.30
N ARG A 70 0.56 18.83 -8.21
CA ARG A 70 1.99 19.10 -8.40
C ARG A 70 2.79 18.99 -7.10
N GLY A 71 2.44 18.00 -6.27
CA GLY A 71 3.03 17.76 -4.97
C GLY A 71 2.79 18.88 -3.96
N ARG A 72 1.64 19.57 -4.01
CA ARG A 72 1.30 20.66 -3.07
C ARG A 72 -0.05 20.43 -2.39
N CYS A 73 -0.22 20.98 -1.19
CA CYS A 73 -1.51 20.98 -0.53
C CYS A 73 -2.48 21.96 -1.20
N ARG A 74 -3.68 21.50 -1.55
CA ARG A 74 -4.74 22.31 -2.17
C ARG A 74 -5.12 23.59 -1.41
N ARG A 75 -4.94 23.63 -0.08
CA ARG A 75 -5.37 24.77 0.75
C ARG A 75 -4.25 25.75 1.12
N CYS A 76 -3.02 25.30 1.23
CA CYS A 76 -1.91 26.12 1.75
C CYS A 76 -0.64 26.08 0.88
N ASP A 77 -0.67 25.37 -0.26
CA ASP A 77 0.44 25.20 -1.20
C ASP A 77 1.74 24.62 -0.62
N ALA A 78 1.71 24.16 0.63
CA ALA A 78 2.81 23.45 1.27
C ALA A 78 3.17 22.19 0.48
N GLY A 79 4.47 21.95 0.31
CA GLY A 79 4.98 20.79 -0.43
C GLY A 79 4.64 19.46 0.25
N ILE A 80 4.14 18.50 -0.53
CA ILE A 80 3.89 17.12 -0.14
C ILE A 80 5.06 16.28 -0.65
N SER A 81 5.72 15.56 0.26
CA SER A 81 6.90 14.76 -0.07
C SER A 81 6.64 13.75 -1.20
N PRO A 82 7.59 13.56 -2.14
CA PRO A 82 7.49 12.53 -3.17
C PRO A 82 7.54 11.10 -2.60
N ARG A 83 7.87 10.94 -1.31
CA ARG A 83 7.78 9.66 -0.60
C ARG A 83 6.39 9.02 -0.73
N TYR A 84 5.32 9.81 -0.63
CA TYR A 84 3.94 9.29 -0.69
C TYR A 84 3.65 8.54 -1.99
N PRO A 85 3.80 9.16 -3.19
CA PRO A 85 3.56 8.46 -4.44
C PRO A 85 4.57 7.33 -4.71
N LEU A 86 5.79 7.41 -4.18
CA LEU A 86 6.77 6.31 -4.32
C LEU A 86 6.33 5.05 -3.57
N VAL A 87 5.82 5.18 -2.35
CA VAL A 87 5.29 4.05 -1.57
C VAL A 87 4.04 3.47 -2.24
N GLU A 88 3.18 4.32 -2.81
CA GLU A 88 2.00 3.89 -3.56
C GLU A 88 2.38 3.06 -4.81
N LEU A 89 3.37 3.52 -5.57
CA LEU A 89 3.89 2.79 -6.73
C LEU A 89 4.60 1.49 -6.32
N ALA A 90 5.32 1.49 -5.20
CA ALA A 90 5.93 0.27 -4.66
C ALA A 90 4.86 -0.75 -4.27
N GLY A 91 3.78 -0.33 -3.61
CA GLY A 91 2.64 -1.20 -3.29
C GLY A 91 1.96 -1.77 -4.53
N ALA A 92 1.76 -0.94 -5.57
CA ALA A 92 1.29 -1.40 -6.89
C ALA A 92 2.23 -2.45 -7.49
N GLY A 93 3.54 -2.19 -7.45
CA GLY A 93 4.57 -3.12 -7.92
C GLY A 93 4.54 -4.46 -7.18
N CYS A 94 4.45 -4.45 -5.85
CA CYS A 94 4.34 -5.66 -5.02
C CYS A 94 3.13 -6.52 -5.41
N ALA A 95 1.95 -5.91 -5.53
CA ALA A 95 0.73 -6.61 -5.93
C ALA A 95 0.85 -7.19 -7.35
N LEU A 96 1.37 -6.42 -8.30
CA LEU A 96 1.56 -6.87 -9.68
C LEU A 96 2.57 -8.02 -9.77
N VAL A 97 3.71 -7.93 -9.08
CA VAL A 97 4.71 -9.01 -9.06
C VAL A 97 4.10 -10.31 -8.53
N ALA A 98 3.33 -10.25 -7.45
CA ALA A 98 2.66 -11.42 -6.91
C ALA A 98 1.62 -12.02 -7.89
N LEU A 99 0.73 -11.19 -8.42
CA LEU A 99 -0.33 -11.64 -9.32
C LEU A 99 0.20 -12.15 -10.67
N LEU A 100 1.25 -11.54 -11.21
CA LEU A 100 1.89 -12.01 -12.44
C LEU A 100 2.67 -13.31 -12.22
N ARG A 101 3.21 -13.54 -11.02
CA ARG A 101 3.98 -14.74 -10.71
C ARG A 101 3.11 -15.95 -10.36
N PHE A 102 2.08 -15.74 -9.54
CA PHE A 102 1.27 -16.82 -8.96
C PHE A 102 -0.14 -16.90 -9.57
N GLY A 103 -0.58 -15.87 -10.30
CA GLY A 103 -1.89 -15.80 -10.94
C GLY A 103 -2.95 -15.08 -10.09
N PHE A 104 -4.14 -14.91 -10.65
CA PHE A 104 -5.29 -14.35 -9.93
C PHE A 104 -6.05 -15.46 -9.19
N ASN A 105 -5.41 -15.96 -8.12
CA ASN A 105 -5.90 -17.02 -7.25
C ASN A 105 -5.47 -16.72 -5.80
N LEU A 106 -5.71 -17.67 -4.90
CA LEU A 106 -5.37 -17.49 -3.50
C LEU A 106 -3.85 -17.35 -3.26
N ASP A 107 -3.01 -18.05 -4.03
CA ASP A 107 -1.55 -17.93 -3.94
C ASP A 107 -1.05 -16.54 -4.34
N GLY A 108 -1.61 -15.96 -5.40
CA GLY A 108 -1.30 -14.60 -5.81
C GLY A 108 -1.76 -13.55 -4.80
N LEU A 109 -2.93 -13.76 -4.20
CA LEU A 109 -3.39 -12.91 -3.09
C LEU A 109 -2.46 -13.04 -1.87
N ALA A 110 -2.07 -14.25 -1.51
CA ALA A 110 -1.15 -14.51 -0.41
C ALA A 110 0.22 -13.85 -0.64
N GLY A 111 0.76 -14.01 -1.85
CA GLY A 111 1.99 -13.34 -2.26
C GLY A 111 1.87 -11.81 -2.19
N ALA A 112 0.73 -11.24 -2.63
CA ALA A 112 0.52 -9.79 -2.59
C ALA A 112 0.47 -9.27 -1.15
N VAL A 113 -0.31 -9.92 -0.28
CA VAL A 113 -0.40 -9.57 1.16
C VAL A 113 0.98 -9.66 1.82
N PHE A 114 1.71 -10.75 1.55
CA PHE A 114 3.06 -10.94 2.10
C PHE A 114 4.02 -9.84 1.66
N LEU A 115 4.07 -9.52 0.36
CA LEU A 115 4.96 -8.47 -0.15
C LEU A 115 4.57 -7.08 0.35
N LEU A 116 3.29 -6.76 0.49
CA LEU A 116 2.82 -5.49 1.05
C LEU A 116 3.20 -5.34 2.53
N LEU A 117 3.04 -6.40 3.32
CA LEU A 117 3.49 -6.39 4.72
C LEU A 117 5.01 -6.26 4.84
N LEU A 118 5.77 -6.94 3.99
CA LEU A 118 7.22 -6.78 3.94
C LEU A 118 7.64 -5.38 3.52
N LEU A 119 6.92 -4.75 2.59
CA LEU A 119 7.18 -3.37 2.20
C LEU A 119 7.03 -2.42 3.39
N ASP A 120 5.94 -2.56 4.17
CA ASP A 120 5.71 -1.76 5.37
C ASP A 120 6.80 -1.97 6.41
N ILE A 121 7.14 -3.23 6.70
CA ILE A 121 8.20 -3.58 7.66
C ILE A 121 9.54 -3.02 7.19
N ALA A 122 9.90 -3.20 5.91
CA ALA A 122 11.18 -2.76 5.38
C ALA A 122 11.34 -1.23 5.46
N ILE A 123 10.28 -0.47 5.16
CA ILE A 123 10.36 1.00 5.23
C ILE A 123 10.40 1.46 6.70
N ILE A 124 9.61 0.84 7.59
CA ILE A 124 9.65 1.19 9.01
C ILE A 124 11.00 0.86 9.62
N ASP A 125 11.56 -0.31 9.31
CA ASP A 125 12.88 -0.73 9.78
C ASP A 125 13.96 0.21 9.25
N TRP A 126 13.91 0.59 7.96
CA TRP A 126 14.83 1.57 7.40
C TRP A 126 14.79 2.94 8.09
N GLU A 127 13.60 3.41 8.50
CA GLU A 127 13.43 4.74 9.10
C GLU A 127 13.64 4.78 10.62
N HIS A 128 13.31 3.69 11.30
CA HIS A 128 13.21 3.65 12.75
C HIS A 128 14.08 2.55 13.40
N MET A 129 14.58 1.58 12.62
CA MET A 129 15.29 0.38 13.09
C MET A 129 14.43 -0.44 14.07
N ILE A 130 13.13 -0.56 13.77
CA ILE A 130 12.14 -1.27 14.60
C ILE A 130 11.29 -2.16 13.70
N ILE A 131 10.96 -3.36 14.18
CA ILE A 131 9.98 -4.25 13.55
C ILE A 131 8.68 -4.20 14.37
N PRO A 132 7.59 -3.59 13.85
CA PRO A 132 6.34 -3.49 14.59
C PRO A 132 5.70 -4.86 14.80
N HIS A 133 5.52 -5.26 16.07
CA HIS A 133 4.87 -6.52 16.41
C HIS A 133 3.48 -6.67 15.79
N THR A 134 2.73 -5.58 15.63
CA THR A 134 1.41 -5.59 14.97
C THR A 134 1.48 -6.09 13.53
N LEU A 135 2.50 -5.70 12.76
CA LEU A 135 2.69 -6.18 11.39
C LEU A 135 3.17 -7.62 11.36
N SER A 136 4.07 -8.01 12.26
CA SER A 136 4.51 -9.40 12.37
C SER A 136 3.36 -10.34 12.73
N ILE A 137 2.50 -9.96 13.66
CA ILE A 137 1.30 -10.72 14.02
C ILE A 137 0.30 -10.74 12.85
N ALA A 138 0.07 -9.63 12.16
CA ALA A 138 -0.76 -9.60 10.96
C ALA A 138 -0.24 -10.54 9.87
N GLY A 139 1.08 -10.59 9.66
CA GLY A 139 1.72 -11.52 8.73
C GLY A 139 1.55 -12.98 9.14
N MET A 140 1.83 -13.31 10.41
CA MET A 140 1.64 -14.68 10.91
C MET A 140 0.19 -15.14 10.80
N THR A 141 -0.77 -14.30 11.20
CA THR A 141 -2.20 -14.65 11.18
C THR A 141 -2.74 -14.75 9.76
N SER A 142 -2.41 -13.80 8.87
CA SER A 142 -2.82 -13.88 7.46
C SER A 142 -2.21 -15.08 6.75
N GLY A 143 -0.93 -15.37 6.97
CA GLY A 143 -0.26 -16.56 6.42
C GLY A 143 -0.92 -17.85 6.90
N LEU A 144 -1.22 -17.96 8.20
CA LEU A 144 -1.91 -19.13 8.76
C LEU A 144 -3.30 -19.31 8.15
N VAL A 145 -4.11 -18.24 8.09
CA VAL A 145 -5.46 -18.29 7.50
C VAL A 145 -5.41 -18.71 6.03
N LEU A 146 -4.51 -18.13 5.24
CA LEU A 146 -4.38 -18.44 3.82
C LEU A 146 -3.90 -19.87 3.59
N ALA A 147 -3.04 -20.40 4.46
CA ALA A 147 -2.59 -21.79 4.40
C ALA A 147 -3.71 -22.81 4.68
N PHE A 148 -4.76 -22.44 5.42
CA PHE A 148 -5.94 -23.30 5.62
C PHE A 148 -7.00 -23.15 4.52
N LEU A 149 -6.93 -22.08 3.72
CA LEU A 149 -7.90 -21.77 2.67
C LEU A 149 -7.44 -22.23 1.28
N GLY A 150 -6.14 -22.48 1.08
CA GLY A 150 -5.54 -23.01 -0.15
C GLY A 150 -5.33 -24.51 -0.10
#